data_AF-A0A376BBV2-F1
#
_entry.id   AF-A0A376BBV2-F1
#
_cell.length_a   1.000
_cell.length_b   1.000
_cell.length_c   1.000
_cell.angle_alpha   90.00
_cell.angle_beta   90.00
_cell.angle_gamma   90.00
#
_symmetry.space_group_name_H-M   'P 1'
#
loop_
_entity.id
_entity.type
_entity.pdbx_description
1 polymer ?
#
loop_
_entity_poly.entity_id
_entity_poly.type
_entity_poly.pdbx_seq_one_letter_code
_entity_poly.pdbx_strand_id
1 'polypeptide(L)'
;MKKVLPSITRYSTSRYFLSNTTKVSRIPITKIPIFSPIFYQLHNTHNFSTFQRLNYATYKNHNEDLNEHYTMKPPFKPTKEQLLKNSKGFLERFRIRSKWLLIKDYRPFNVDEISTLFSWFFIFQILWIILGTTTFVSLILFSVDKILGTNKDFVSMILNKSKWGADKNIQFVVMGDVSPNWRKGFLAFKCLRIKTKNANSSEPIFFDLTIKKLELTLSLRKWLNGQGLINEINLRGIEGNINLWEDPMANNWIKNHNYQINKIVCQDCHFIYNEDLNINIFNMTLPKLRFKYCMVDFFNATVVSGSINDSLFTIHKRQHSLAYTKDLSHDLASSWERISRLRIDQTSIRDLGLPRSKSFNWIDDGKLEITADIMIPKIESVDTDNNDHTPNNNMEDHDSKVNKYIVMDFKFKFKDLSAKLPSENPHLSNDATILKLDELKPLITYVNSKKTWYHSMRQKYGDPFLSSLRSSTYISNESPANNSSRNSGNALGDMGWTFTDDQIQHKSSYPEITVFSWPEDEDGNNSEGGKEIIKYHNIDRDTNNNEIILTCRVVENVQDLRNKLLFKETKIYDMVTMELYYDLMKVVEDWEYKKNHDWTKLWTATFMSQLLILGLGSIA
;
A
#
# COMPACT_ATOMS: atom_id res chain seq x y z
N MET A 1 -4.81 42.23 32.16
CA MET A 1 -6.23 41.91 32.39
C MET A 1 -6.47 40.45 32.05
N LYS A 2 -6.84 39.64 33.04
CA LYS A 2 -7.15 38.20 32.89
C LYS A 2 -8.36 38.02 31.99
N LYS A 3 -8.28 37.18 30.95
CA LYS A 3 -9.44 36.51 30.37
C LYS A 3 -9.17 35.02 30.27
N VAL A 4 -10.09 34.31 30.90
CA VAL A 4 -10.16 32.89 31.18
C VAL A 4 -10.60 32.16 29.91
N LEU A 5 -9.87 31.12 29.52
CA LEU A 5 -10.28 30.14 28.51
C LEU A 5 -11.43 29.27 29.06
N PRO A 6 -12.49 28.98 28.28
CA PRO A 6 -13.34 27.83 28.55
C PRO A 6 -12.78 26.59 27.83
N SER A 7 -12.48 25.58 28.63
CA SER A 7 -12.22 24.20 28.24
C SER A 7 -13.46 23.60 27.57
N ILE A 8 -13.34 23.17 26.31
CA ILE A 8 -14.40 22.40 25.63
C ILE A 8 -14.16 20.91 25.91
N THR A 9 -15.04 20.37 26.73
CA THR A 9 -15.15 18.96 27.14
C THR A 9 -15.62 18.06 26.00
N ARG A 10 -15.01 16.87 25.92
CA ARG A 10 -15.39 15.74 25.05
C ARG A 10 -16.81 15.27 25.36
N TYR A 11 -17.68 15.20 24.35
CA TYR A 11 -18.96 14.50 24.46
C TYR A 11 -18.81 13.04 24.04
N SER A 12 -18.92 12.16 25.04
CA SER A 12 -19.23 10.74 24.91
C SER A 12 -20.75 10.61 25.02
N THR A 13 -21.41 9.98 24.04
CA THR A 13 -22.82 9.62 24.15
C THR A 13 -22.98 8.11 23.98
N SER A 14 -23.48 7.48 25.03
CA SER A 14 -24.00 6.12 25.03
C SER A 14 -25.43 6.15 25.58
N ARG A 15 -26.30 5.32 24.98
CA ARG A 15 -27.56 4.74 25.49
C ARG A 15 -28.82 5.62 25.61
N TYR A 16 -29.83 5.25 24.83
CA TYR A 16 -31.22 5.01 25.26
C TYR A 16 -31.73 3.82 24.41
N PHE A 17 -31.96 2.64 25.01
CA PHE A 17 -33.17 2.09 25.64
C PHE A 17 -34.28 1.60 24.69
N LEU A 18 -34.66 0.35 24.94
CA LEU A 18 -35.63 -0.52 24.28
C LEU A 18 -37.09 -0.03 24.39
N SER A 19 -37.94 -0.37 23.41
CA SER A 19 -38.94 -1.45 23.53
C SER A 19 -40.06 -1.40 22.47
N ASN A 20 -40.64 -2.60 22.26
CA ASN A 20 -41.97 -2.91 21.71
C ASN A 20 -42.11 -3.32 20.23
N THR A 21 -41.87 -4.62 20.02
CA THR A 21 -42.86 -5.63 19.60
C THR A 21 -43.94 -5.25 18.59
N THR A 22 -43.91 -5.88 17.42
CA THR A 22 -45.13 -6.41 16.77
C THR A 22 -44.82 -7.76 16.11
N LYS A 23 -45.68 -8.73 16.45
CA LYS A 23 -45.70 -10.11 15.95
C LYS A 23 -46.00 -10.12 14.45
N VAL A 24 -45.22 -10.88 13.67
CA VAL A 24 -45.60 -11.31 12.33
C VAL A 24 -45.60 -12.84 12.27
N SER A 25 -46.69 -13.35 11.72
CA SER A 25 -47.12 -14.74 11.60
C SER A 25 -46.14 -15.61 10.80
N ARG A 26 -45.88 -16.82 11.32
CA ARG A 26 -45.10 -17.89 10.71
C ARG A 26 -45.88 -18.56 9.58
N ILE A 27 -45.26 -18.69 8.41
CA ILE A 27 -45.63 -19.62 7.34
C ILE A 27 -44.57 -20.74 7.36
N PRO A 28 -44.94 -22.04 7.38
CA PRO A 28 -43.97 -23.12 7.41
C PRO A 28 -43.36 -23.34 6.01
N ILE A 29 -42.07 -23.07 5.88
CA ILE A 29 -41.28 -23.48 4.71
C ILE A 29 -40.77 -24.90 4.97
N THR A 30 -41.04 -25.76 3.99
CA THR A 30 -40.69 -27.17 3.93
C THR A 30 -39.17 -27.38 4.01
N LYS A 31 -38.76 -28.30 4.88
CA LYS A 31 -37.37 -28.72 5.07
C LYS A 31 -36.88 -29.46 3.83
N ILE A 32 -35.90 -28.89 3.14
CA ILE A 32 -35.05 -29.62 2.17
C ILE A 32 -33.93 -30.26 2.99
N PRO A 33 -33.75 -31.60 2.99
CA PRO A 33 -32.66 -32.22 3.72
C PRO A 33 -31.32 -31.92 3.06
N ILE A 34 -30.42 -31.37 3.88
CA ILE A 34 -29.00 -31.21 3.62
C ILE A 34 -28.41 -32.62 3.53
N PHE A 35 -27.78 -32.95 2.39
CA PHE A 35 -26.95 -34.13 2.25
C PHE A 35 -25.78 -34.03 3.23
N SER A 36 -25.78 -34.86 4.26
CA SER A 36 -24.59 -35.13 5.07
C SER A 36 -23.63 -36.03 4.28
N PRO A 37 -22.31 -35.78 4.31
CA PRO A 37 -21.34 -36.71 3.75
C PRO A 37 -21.25 -37.92 4.68
N ILE A 38 -21.66 -39.08 4.20
CA ILE A 38 -21.44 -40.36 4.88
C ILE A 38 -19.95 -40.69 4.75
N PHE A 39 -19.17 -40.28 5.73
CA PHE A 39 -17.84 -40.84 5.97
C PHE A 39 -17.60 -40.81 7.47
N TYR A 40 -17.96 -41.90 8.15
CA TYR A 40 -17.32 -42.47 9.34
C TYR A 40 -18.17 -43.65 9.81
N GLN A 41 -17.83 -44.86 9.35
CA GLN A 41 -18.14 -46.07 10.10
C GLN A 41 -17.07 -47.12 9.78
N LEU A 42 -15.93 -46.97 10.45
CA LEU A 42 -14.90 -48.00 10.55
C LEU A 42 -15.04 -48.65 11.94
N HIS A 43 -14.91 -49.97 11.95
CA HIS A 43 -14.75 -50.85 13.11
C HIS A 43 -15.98 -51.10 14.00
N ASN A 44 -16.80 -52.08 13.58
CA ASN A 44 -16.99 -53.29 14.40
C ASN A 44 -17.65 -54.40 13.57
N THR A 45 -16.84 -55.27 12.98
CA THR A 45 -17.29 -56.52 12.34
C THR A 45 -16.63 -57.74 13.00
N HIS A 46 -16.68 -57.79 14.33
CA HIS A 46 -16.67 -59.07 15.04
C HIS A 46 -18.12 -59.38 15.39
N ASN A 47 -18.79 -60.23 14.59
CA ASN A 47 -19.97 -61.05 14.91
C ASN A 47 -20.83 -61.48 13.70
N PHE A 48 -20.39 -61.28 12.45
CA PHE A 48 -21.09 -61.85 11.29
C PHE A 48 -20.59 -63.23 10.84
N SER A 49 -19.49 -63.75 11.42
CA SER A 49 -18.94 -65.07 11.10
C SER A 49 -19.59 -66.24 11.86
N THR A 50 -20.46 -65.96 12.85
CA THR A 50 -21.10 -66.98 13.69
C THR A 50 -22.46 -67.44 13.17
N PHE A 51 -23.18 -66.63 12.37
CA PHE A 51 -24.49 -67.01 11.83
C PHE A 51 -24.43 -67.86 10.55
N GLN A 52 -23.33 -67.80 9.78
CA GLN A 52 -23.13 -68.70 8.64
C GLN A 52 -22.54 -70.07 9.03
N ARG A 53 -22.00 -70.22 10.25
CA ARG A 53 -21.47 -71.52 10.74
C ARG A 53 -22.57 -72.47 11.23
N LEU A 54 -23.73 -71.99 11.62
CA LEU A 54 -24.83 -72.82 12.13
C LEU A 54 -25.65 -73.51 11.02
N ASN A 55 -25.71 -72.94 9.81
CA ASN A 55 -26.44 -73.57 8.68
C ASN A 55 -25.60 -74.52 7.83
N TYR A 56 -24.27 -74.54 7.99
CA TYR A 56 -23.40 -75.52 7.32
C TYR A 56 -23.15 -76.79 8.15
N ALA A 57 -23.46 -76.79 9.46
CA ALA A 57 -23.28 -77.94 10.33
C ALA A 57 -24.46 -78.93 10.28
N THR A 58 -25.67 -78.47 9.94
CA THR A 58 -26.89 -79.31 9.91
C THR A 58 -27.08 -80.09 8.60
N TYR A 59 -26.30 -79.79 7.57
CA TYR A 59 -26.36 -80.51 6.28
C TYR A 59 -25.28 -81.58 6.10
N LYS A 60 -24.41 -81.77 7.09
CA LYS A 60 -23.24 -82.68 7.01
C LYS A 60 -23.39 -83.98 7.82
N ASN A 61 -24.61 -84.40 8.14
CA ASN A 61 -24.87 -85.62 8.92
C ASN A 61 -25.91 -86.56 8.29
N HIS A 62 -26.14 -86.47 6.97
CA HIS A 62 -27.15 -87.33 6.33
C HIS A 62 -26.79 -87.83 4.93
N ASN A 63 -25.50 -88.05 4.65
CA ASN A 63 -25.03 -88.82 3.49
C ASN A 63 -23.59 -89.30 3.75
N GLU A 64 -23.41 -90.15 4.76
CA GLU A 64 -22.32 -91.12 4.79
C GLU A 64 -22.94 -92.44 4.33
N ASP A 65 -22.86 -92.69 3.03
CA ASP A 65 -22.68 -94.02 2.42
C ASP A 65 -23.02 -93.92 0.92
N LEU A 66 -22.08 -94.39 0.10
CA LEU A 66 -22.14 -94.50 -1.37
C LEU A 66 -21.97 -93.19 -2.16
N ASN A 67 -20.72 -92.87 -2.53
CA ASN A 67 -20.31 -92.76 -3.95
C ASN A 67 -18.84 -92.36 -4.10
N GLU A 68 -18.18 -93.04 -5.03
CA GLU A 68 -16.76 -92.99 -5.35
C GLU A 68 -16.21 -91.58 -5.62
N HIS A 69 -15.00 -91.35 -5.12
CA HIS A 69 -14.18 -90.17 -5.35
C HIS A 69 -13.78 -90.02 -6.82
N TYR A 70 -14.52 -89.23 -7.59
CA TYR A 70 -13.97 -88.54 -8.75
C TYR A 70 -13.44 -87.17 -8.28
N THR A 71 -12.15 -87.11 -7.92
CA THR A 71 -11.48 -85.82 -7.72
C THR A 71 -11.31 -85.15 -9.08
N MET A 72 -12.30 -84.35 -9.51
CA MET A 72 -12.10 -83.44 -10.63
C MET A 72 -10.95 -82.50 -10.26
N LYS A 73 -9.81 -82.60 -10.96
CA LYS A 73 -8.72 -81.61 -10.86
C LYS A 73 -9.34 -80.22 -11.05
N PRO A 74 -9.01 -79.22 -10.19
CA PRO A 74 -9.51 -77.88 -10.39
C PRO A 74 -9.14 -77.43 -11.82
N PRO A 75 -10.04 -76.74 -12.54
CA PRO A 75 -9.77 -76.29 -13.90
C PRO A 75 -8.45 -75.52 -13.93
N PHE A 76 -7.59 -75.88 -14.88
CA PHE A 76 -6.28 -75.25 -15.07
C PHE A 76 -6.45 -73.74 -15.25
N LYS A 77 -6.03 -72.97 -14.24
CA LYS A 77 -5.99 -71.51 -14.34
C LYS A 77 -4.68 -71.11 -15.02
N PRO A 78 -4.72 -70.56 -16.25
CA PRO A 78 -3.50 -70.22 -16.97
C PRO A 78 -2.72 -69.15 -16.19
N THR A 79 -1.44 -69.39 -15.97
CA THR A 79 -0.57 -68.46 -15.25
C THR A 79 -0.32 -67.22 -16.10
N LYS A 80 -0.11 -66.06 -15.47
CA LYS A 80 0.22 -64.78 -16.14
C LYS A 80 1.26 -64.95 -17.26
N GLU A 81 2.30 -65.73 -17.03
CA GLU A 81 3.39 -65.96 -17.99
C GLU A 81 2.96 -66.77 -19.21
N GLN A 82 2.07 -67.74 -19.04
CA GLN A 82 1.52 -68.54 -20.14
C GLN A 82 0.59 -67.70 -21.01
N LEU A 83 -0.19 -66.79 -20.42
CA LEU A 83 -1.02 -65.82 -21.15
C LEU A 83 -0.16 -64.82 -21.93
N LEU A 84 0.95 -64.36 -21.34
CA LEU A 84 1.90 -63.47 -22.02
C LEU A 84 2.64 -64.18 -23.17
N LYS A 85 2.98 -65.47 -23.01
CA LYS A 85 3.64 -66.28 -24.05
C LYS A 85 2.75 -66.50 -25.27
N ASN A 86 1.44 -66.67 -25.08
CA ASN A 86 0.48 -66.89 -26.16
C ASN A 86 -0.01 -65.60 -26.84
N SER A 87 0.27 -64.44 -26.26
CA SER A 87 -0.17 -63.14 -26.80
C SER A 87 0.72 -62.63 -27.94
N LYS A 88 0.10 -62.19 -29.03
CA LYS A 88 0.77 -61.79 -30.28
C LYS A 88 0.96 -60.27 -30.42
N GLY A 89 0.33 -59.46 -29.55
CA GLY A 89 0.37 -57.99 -29.64
C GLY A 89 0.69 -57.25 -28.34
N PHE A 90 1.16 -56.01 -28.46
CA PHE A 90 1.42 -55.11 -27.33
C PHE A 90 0.15 -54.86 -26.48
N LEU A 91 -0.99 -54.64 -27.13
CA LEU A 91 -2.25 -54.36 -26.45
C LEU A 91 -2.76 -55.56 -25.63
N GLU A 92 -2.58 -56.78 -26.15
CA GLU A 92 -2.92 -58.01 -25.42
C GLU A 92 -2.04 -58.19 -24.19
N ARG A 93 -0.73 -57.97 -24.33
CA ARG A 93 0.23 -58.00 -23.20
C ARG A 93 -0.09 -56.93 -22.17
N PHE A 94 -0.42 -55.72 -22.60
CA PHE A 94 -0.82 -54.62 -21.73
C PHE A 94 -2.13 -54.95 -21.00
N ARG A 95 -3.14 -55.49 -21.71
CA ARG A 95 -4.41 -55.92 -21.14
C ARG A 95 -4.23 -57.03 -20.10
N ILE A 96 -3.39 -58.03 -20.38
CA ILE A 96 -3.07 -59.10 -19.43
C ILE A 96 -2.36 -58.54 -18.20
N ARG A 97 -1.37 -57.65 -18.39
CA ARG A 97 -0.65 -56.99 -17.29
C ARG A 97 -1.54 -56.10 -16.44
N SER A 98 -2.42 -55.30 -17.06
CA SER A 98 -3.34 -54.41 -16.35
C SER A 98 -4.42 -55.18 -15.60
N LYS A 99 -5.01 -56.22 -16.19
CA LYS A 99 -5.95 -57.11 -15.50
C LYS A 99 -5.31 -57.80 -14.30
N TRP A 100 -4.10 -58.33 -14.46
CA TRP A 100 -3.37 -58.96 -13.37
C TRP A 100 -3.00 -57.97 -12.26
N LEU A 101 -2.72 -56.71 -12.59
CA LEU A 101 -2.46 -55.68 -11.60
C LEU A 101 -3.71 -55.32 -10.81
N LEU A 102 -4.87 -55.25 -11.47
CA LEU A 102 -6.12 -54.82 -10.85
C LEU A 102 -6.82 -55.93 -10.02
N ILE A 103 -6.94 -57.14 -10.57
CA ILE A 103 -7.71 -58.24 -9.94
C ILE A 103 -6.83 -59.42 -9.53
N LYS A 104 -5.59 -59.51 -10.02
CA LYS A 104 -4.70 -60.69 -9.90
C LYS A 104 -5.30 -61.99 -10.45
N ASP A 105 -6.30 -61.89 -11.31
CA ASP A 105 -6.96 -63.03 -11.96
C ASP A 105 -7.34 -62.67 -13.42
N TYR A 106 -7.67 -63.66 -14.24
CA TYR A 106 -8.03 -63.50 -15.66
C TYR A 106 -9.55 -63.52 -15.92
N ARG A 107 -10.37 -63.61 -14.86
CA ARG A 107 -11.85 -63.59 -14.94
C ARG A 107 -12.42 -62.26 -15.51
N PRO A 108 -13.63 -62.25 -16.08
CA PRO A 108 -14.31 -61.00 -16.44
C PRO A 108 -14.59 -60.15 -15.19
N PHE A 109 -14.58 -58.82 -15.36
CA PHE A 109 -14.89 -57.88 -14.28
C PHE A 109 -16.35 -58.04 -13.83
N ASN A 110 -16.59 -58.03 -12.51
CA ASN A 110 -17.95 -57.94 -11.98
C ASN A 110 -18.48 -56.49 -12.10
N VAL A 111 -19.80 -56.32 -12.17
CA VAL A 111 -20.45 -54.99 -12.18
C VAL A 111 -20.03 -54.17 -10.95
N ASP A 112 -19.91 -54.80 -9.79
CA ASP A 112 -19.47 -54.13 -8.55
C ASP A 112 -18.02 -53.64 -8.61
N GLU A 113 -17.14 -54.36 -9.31
CA GLU A 113 -15.74 -53.97 -9.49
C GLU A 113 -15.62 -52.85 -10.51
N ILE A 114 -16.40 -52.92 -11.59
CA ILE A 114 -16.48 -51.87 -12.61
C ILE A 114 -17.03 -50.59 -11.96
N SER A 115 -18.09 -50.69 -11.17
CA SER A 115 -18.70 -49.54 -10.48
C SER A 115 -17.74 -48.94 -9.44
N THR A 116 -16.99 -49.78 -8.71
CA THR A 116 -15.95 -49.33 -7.77
C THR A 116 -14.82 -48.59 -8.49
N LEU A 117 -14.31 -49.13 -9.60
CA LEU A 117 -13.28 -48.46 -10.42
C LEU A 117 -13.81 -47.15 -11.01
N PHE A 118 -15.07 -47.13 -11.45
CA PHE A 118 -15.72 -45.95 -12.00
C PHE A 118 -15.93 -44.86 -10.93
N SER A 119 -16.30 -45.25 -9.71
CA SER A 119 -16.38 -44.35 -8.55
C SER A 119 -15.02 -43.74 -8.22
N TRP A 120 -13.96 -44.56 -8.17
CA TRP A 120 -12.61 -44.07 -7.90
C TRP A 120 -12.08 -43.14 -9.01
N PHE A 121 -12.42 -43.44 -10.26
CA PHE A 121 -12.13 -42.55 -11.39
C PHE A 121 -12.80 -41.19 -11.21
N PHE A 122 -14.10 -41.13 -10.85
CA PHE A 122 -14.76 -39.86 -10.59
C PHE A 122 -14.19 -39.10 -9.41
N ILE A 123 -13.87 -39.79 -8.31
CA ILE A 123 -13.23 -39.17 -7.15
C ILE A 123 -11.87 -38.57 -7.57
N PHE A 124 -11.10 -39.27 -8.39
CA PHE A 124 -9.85 -38.76 -8.94
C PHE A 124 -10.06 -37.53 -9.82
N GLN A 125 -11.09 -37.51 -10.67
CA GLN A 125 -11.43 -36.32 -11.48
C GLN A 125 -11.80 -35.13 -10.60
N ILE A 126 -12.63 -35.33 -9.57
CA ILE A 126 -13.02 -34.28 -8.63
C ILE A 126 -11.80 -33.77 -7.86
N LEU A 127 -10.96 -34.67 -7.36
CA LEU A 127 -9.74 -34.32 -6.62
C LEU A 127 -8.76 -33.53 -7.49
N TRP A 128 -8.57 -33.95 -8.75
CA TRP A 128 -7.74 -33.24 -9.72
C TRP A 128 -8.33 -31.88 -10.08
N ILE A 129 -9.66 -31.76 -10.22
CA ILE A 129 -10.33 -30.47 -10.43
C ILE A 129 -10.12 -29.54 -9.24
N ILE A 130 -10.13 -30.03 -8.00
CA ILE A 130 -9.94 -29.21 -6.80
C ILE A 130 -8.48 -28.78 -6.60
N LEU A 131 -7.52 -29.67 -6.87
CA LEU A 131 -6.08 -29.41 -6.71
C LEU A 131 -5.49 -28.64 -7.91
N GLY A 132 -5.92 -29.00 -9.12
CA GLY A 132 -5.42 -28.52 -10.40
C GLY A 132 -6.47 -27.70 -11.15
N THR A 133 -7.17 -26.83 -10.45
CA THR A 133 -8.25 -25.97 -10.96
C THR A 133 -7.84 -25.16 -12.19
N THR A 134 -6.66 -24.53 -12.14
CA THR A 134 -6.07 -23.78 -13.26
C THR A 134 -5.73 -24.70 -14.40
N THR A 135 -5.05 -25.81 -14.12
CA THR A 135 -4.65 -26.79 -15.12
C THR A 135 -5.86 -27.35 -15.85
N PHE A 136 -6.92 -27.67 -15.13
CA PHE A 136 -8.19 -28.15 -15.67
C PHE A 136 -8.87 -27.13 -16.58
N VAL A 137 -9.08 -25.90 -16.10
CA VAL A 137 -9.66 -24.81 -16.91
C VAL A 137 -8.81 -24.52 -18.14
N SER A 138 -7.49 -24.54 -17.98
CA SER A 138 -6.55 -24.31 -19.07
C SER A 138 -6.57 -25.45 -20.10
N LEU A 139 -6.85 -26.69 -19.69
CA LEU A 139 -7.04 -27.83 -20.59
C LEU A 139 -8.32 -27.67 -21.41
N ILE A 140 -9.40 -27.22 -20.78
CA ILE A 140 -10.67 -26.95 -21.45
C ILE A 140 -10.47 -25.87 -22.51
N LEU A 141 -9.85 -24.75 -22.16
CA LEU A 141 -9.60 -23.65 -23.10
C LEU A 141 -8.65 -24.07 -24.23
N PHE A 142 -7.63 -24.87 -23.93
CA PHE A 142 -6.76 -25.46 -24.96
C PHE A 142 -7.53 -26.41 -25.89
N SER A 143 -8.46 -27.21 -25.35
CA SER A 143 -9.29 -28.11 -26.16
C SER A 143 -10.24 -27.34 -27.07
N VAL A 144 -10.89 -26.29 -26.54
CA VAL A 144 -11.73 -25.38 -27.32
C VAL A 144 -10.93 -24.72 -28.43
N ASP A 145 -9.72 -24.27 -28.13
CA ASP A 145 -8.82 -23.69 -29.15
C ASP A 145 -8.48 -24.70 -30.26
N LYS A 146 -8.13 -25.94 -29.89
CA LYS A 146 -7.82 -27.00 -30.87
C LYS A 146 -9.00 -27.45 -31.73
N ILE A 147 -10.21 -27.42 -31.18
CA ILE A 147 -11.42 -27.92 -31.87
C ILE A 147 -12.10 -26.80 -32.67
N LEU A 148 -12.18 -25.59 -32.10
CA LEU A 148 -13.00 -24.49 -32.63
C LEU A 148 -12.20 -23.25 -33.05
N GLY A 149 -10.91 -23.14 -32.70
CA GLY A 149 -10.04 -22.01 -33.07
C GLY A 149 -10.49 -20.64 -32.54
N THR A 150 -11.44 -20.59 -31.61
CA THR A 150 -12.16 -19.36 -31.18
C THR A 150 -12.15 -19.19 -29.66
N ASN A 151 -11.04 -19.54 -29.00
CA ASN A 151 -10.91 -19.41 -27.55
C ASN A 151 -11.10 -17.96 -27.05
N LYS A 152 -10.61 -16.96 -27.80
CA LYS A 152 -10.70 -15.52 -27.48
C LYS A 152 -12.14 -15.01 -27.49
N ASP A 153 -12.94 -15.42 -28.46
CA ASP A 153 -14.35 -15.03 -28.59
C ASP A 153 -15.19 -15.73 -27.54
N PHE A 154 -14.91 -17.01 -27.29
CA PHE A 154 -15.56 -17.79 -26.24
C PHE A 154 -15.35 -17.18 -24.85
N VAL A 155 -14.10 -16.83 -24.52
CA VAL A 155 -13.76 -16.18 -23.25
C VAL A 155 -14.39 -14.79 -23.16
N SER A 156 -14.31 -13.98 -24.22
CA SER A 156 -14.94 -12.66 -24.26
C SER A 156 -16.45 -12.77 -24.05
N MET A 157 -17.11 -13.75 -24.66
CA MET A 157 -18.54 -14.02 -24.46
C MET A 157 -18.85 -14.38 -23.01
N ILE A 158 -18.05 -15.25 -22.38
CA ILE A 158 -18.23 -15.64 -20.97
C ILE A 158 -18.07 -14.43 -20.05
N LEU A 159 -17.03 -13.62 -20.24
CA LEU A 159 -16.76 -12.44 -19.42
C LEU A 159 -17.87 -11.39 -19.57
N ASN A 160 -18.36 -11.17 -20.80
CA ASN A 160 -19.43 -10.22 -21.07
C ASN A 160 -20.80 -10.69 -20.55
N LYS A 161 -21.05 -12.00 -20.50
CA LYS A 161 -22.26 -12.59 -19.89
C LYS A 161 -22.17 -12.70 -18.36
N SER A 162 -20.97 -12.63 -17.79
CA SER A 162 -20.79 -12.57 -16.33
C SER A 162 -21.51 -11.35 -15.75
N LYS A 163 -21.87 -11.40 -14.47
CA LYS A 163 -22.45 -10.24 -13.73
C LYS A 163 -21.59 -8.97 -13.86
N TRP A 164 -20.29 -9.13 -14.10
CA TRP A 164 -19.37 -8.04 -14.37
C TRP A 164 -19.65 -7.34 -15.71
N GLY A 165 -19.94 -8.09 -16.77
CA GLY A 165 -20.26 -7.51 -18.07
C GLY A 165 -21.74 -7.17 -18.25
N ALA A 166 -22.64 -7.97 -17.69
CA ALA A 166 -24.08 -7.82 -17.87
C ALA A 166 -24.67 -6.70 -17.01
N ASP A 167 -24.33 -6.65 -15.70
CA ASP A 167 -24.99 -5.75 -14.76
C ASP A 167 -24.25 -4.41 -14.58
N LYS A 168 -22.98 -4.33 -14.97
CA LYS A 168 -22.07 -3.22 -14.56
C LYS A 168 -21.52 -2.38 -15.71
N ASN A 169 -22.17 -2.44 -16.87
CA ASN A 169 -21.78 -1.64 -18.03
C ASN A 169 -20.31 -1.86 -18.45
N ILE A 170 -19.74 -3.04 -18.23
CA ILE A 170 -18.34 -3.38 -18.58
C ILE A 170 -18.32 -4.25 -19.84
N GLN A 171 -17.41 -3.96 -20.75
CA GLN A 171 -17.08 -4.77 -21.91
C GLN A 171 -15.67 -5.33 -21.79
N PHE A 172 -15.56 -6.64 -21.92
CA PHE A 172 -14.30 -7.36 -22.03
C PHE A 172 -14.09 -7.79 -23.47
N VAL A 173 -12.97 -7.40 -24.06
CA VAL A 173 -12.57 -7.77 -25.42
C VAL A 173 -11.18 -8.38 -25.36
N VAL A 174 -11.10 -9.70 -25.55
CA VAL A 174 -9.83 -10.42 -25.64
C VAL A 174 -9.34 -10.33 -27.08
N MET A 175 -8.26 -9.59 -27.33
CA MET A 175 -7.72 -9.37 -28.67
C MET A 175 -6.68 -10.42 -29.06
N GLY A 176 -5.92 -10.92 -28.08
CA GLY A 176 -4.91 -11.96 -28.29
C GLY A 176 -5.35 -13.34 -27.84
N ASP A 177 -4.40 -14.28 -27.81
CA ASP A 177 -4.68 -15.67 -27.44
C ASP A 177 -4.87 -15.84 -25.93
N VAL A 178 -5.69 -16.82 -25.57
CA VAL A 178 -5.76 -17.34 -24.20
C VAL A 178 -5.05 -18.68 -24.16
N SER A 179 -3.86 -18.70 -23.57
CA SER A 179 -2.95 -19.85 -23.63
C SER A 179 -2.58 -20.36 -22.22
N PRO A 180 -2.45 -21.69 -22.05
CA PRO A 180 -1.99 -22.26 -20.80
C PRO A 180 -0.48 -22.08 -20.63
N ASN A 181 -0.04 -21.71 -19.43
CA ASN A 181 1.37 -21.75 -19.02
C ASN A 181 1.59 -22.84 -17.97
N TRP A 182 1.57 -24.10 -18.43
CA TRP A 182 1.61 -25.30 -17.57
C TRP A 182 2.81 -25.36 -16.62
N ARG A 183 3.99 -24.94 -17.09
CA ARG A 183 5.22 -24.94 -16.27
C ARG A 183 5.07 -24.09 -15.00
N LYS A 184 4.28 -23.02 -15.08
CA LYS A 184 4.04 -22.09 -13.97
C LYS A 184 2.63 -22.19 -13.38
N GLY A 185 1.75 -23.04 -13.94
CA GLY A 185 0.36 -23.20 -13.50
C GLY A 185 -0.57 -22.01 -13.77
N PHE A 186 -0.17 -21.07 -14.64
CA PHE A 186 -0.97 -19.87 -14.96
C PHE A 186 -1.81 -20.06 -16.22
N LEU A 187 -2.96 -19.38 -16.24
CA LEU A 187 -3.71 -19.11 -17.47
C LEU A 187 -3.31 -17.71 -17.97
N ALA A 188 -2.78 -17.61 -19.19
CA ALA A 188 -2.26 -16.37 -19.76
C ALA A 188 -3.19 -15.82 -20.84
N PHE A 189 -3.59 -14.57 -20.69
CA PHE A 189 -4.34 -13.76 -21.65
C PHE A 189 -3.39 -12.76 -22.28
N LYS A 190 -3.30 -12.76 -23.61
CA LYS A 190 -2.57 -11.74 -24.36
C LYS A 190 -3.55 -10.65 -24.80
N CYS A 191 -3.20 -9.39 -24.56
CA CYS A 191 -3.97 -8.22 -24.98
C CYS A 191 -5.47 -8.30 -24.63
N LEU A 192 -5.79 -8.05 -23.36
CA LEU A 192 -7.17 -7.89 -22.90
C LEU A 192 -7.51 -6.41 -22.82
N ARG A 193 -8.55 -5.98 -23.54
CA ARG A 193 -9.11 -4.63 -23.40
C ARG A 193 -10.38 -4.68 -22.56
N ILE A 194 -10.48 -3.75 -21.61
CA ILE A 194 -11.60 -3.60 -20.70
C ILE A 194 -12.13 -2.18 -20.86
N LYS A 195 -13.41 -2.04 -21.18
CA LYS A 195 -14.06 -0.74 -21.41
C LYS A 195 -15.37 -0.62 -20.67
N THR A 196 -15.81 0.59 -20.37
CA THR A 196 -17.22 0.87 -20.08
C THR A 196 -18.03 0.86 -21.40
N LYS A 197 -19.17 0.14 -21.50
CA LYS A 197 -19.92 0.01 -22.78
C LYS A 197 -20.59 1.32 -23.19
N ASN A 198 -21.14 2.05 -22.22
CA ASN A 198 -21.72 3.37 -22.46
C ASN A 198 -20.78 4.45 -21.92
N ALA A 199 -20.16 5.21 -22.83
CA ALA A 199 -19.25 6.30 -22.49
C ALA A 199 -19.98 7.64 -22.32
N ASN A 200 -21.29 7.62 -22.07
CA ASN A 200 -22.03 8.84 -21.76
C ASN A 200 -21.51 9.40 -20.44
N SER A 201 -21.25 10.71 -20.40
CA SER A 201 -20.66 11.50 -19.30
C SER A 201 -21.45 11.50 -17.98
N SER A 202 -22.50 10.69 -17.87
CA SER A 202 -23.35 10.54 -16.68
C SER A 202 -23.05 9.28 -15.85
N GLU A 203 -22.19 8.37 -16.32
CA GLU A 203 -21.80 7.19 -15.54
C GLU A 203 -20.78 7.58 -14.47
N PRO A 204 -20.88 7.10 -13.21
CA PRO A 204 -19.99 7.51 -12.12
C PRO A 204 -18.55 7.00 -12.28
N ILE A 205 -18.33 5.99 -13.15
CA ILE A 205 -17.04 5.34 -13.36
C ILE A 205 -16.85 5.04 -14.85
N PHE A 206 -15.80 5.62 -15.44
CA PHE A 206 -15.39 5.36 -16.82
C PHE A 206 -13.97 4.81 -16.85
N PHE A 207 -13.75 3.72 -17.59
CA PHE A 207 -12.40 3.23 -17.85
C PHE A 207 -12.30 2.64 -19.26
N ASP A 208 -11.19 2.91 -19.93
CA ASP A 208 -10.74 2.21 -21.15
C ASP A 208 -9.29 1.78 -20.92
N LEU A 209 -9.11 0.51 -20.56
CA LEU A 209 -7.85 -0.06 -20.16
C LEU A 209 -7.47 -1.20 -21.11
N THR A 210 -6.23 -1.20 -21.56
CA THR A 210 -5.62 -2.27 -22.34
C THR A 210 -4.53 -2.94 -21.52
N ILE A 211 -4.61 -4.25 -21.36
CA ILE A 211 -3.67 -5.07 -20.59
C ILE A 211 -2.91 -5.95 -21.58
N LYS A 212 -1.63 -5.68 -21.82
CA LYS A 212 -0.79 -6.44 -22.76
C LYS A 212 -0.68 -7.91 -22.38
N LYS A 213 -0.48 -8.20 -21.09
CA LYS A 213 -0.41 -9.57 -20.58
C LYS A 213 -1.02 -9.70 -19.19
N LEU A 214 -1.97 -10.62 -19.06
CA LEU A 214 -2.62 -11.01 -17.80
C LEU A 214 -2.36 -12.50 -17.58
N GLU A 215 -1.69 -12.87 -16.49
CA GLU A 215 -1.56 -14.26 -16.05
C GLU A 215 -2.35 -14.42 -14.75
N LEU A 216 -3.17 -15.47 -14.65
CA LEU A 216 -3.97 -15.70 -13.45
C LEU A 216 -3.93 -17.16 -13.00
N THR A 217 -4.09 -17.35 -11.68
CA THR A 217 -4.39 -18.65 -11.09
C THR A 217 -5.77 -18.64 -10.44
N LEU A 218 -6.41 -19.80 -10.43
CA LEU A 218 -7.76 -20.05 -9.95
C LEU A 218 -7.67 -21.04 -8.79
N SER A 219 -8.58 -20.95 -7.83
CA SER A 219 -8.69 -21.89 -6.71
C SER A 219 -10.16 -22.17 -6.41
N LEU A 220 -10.60 -23.37 -6.76
CA LEU A 220 -11.95 -23.87 -6.51
C LEU A 220 -12.18 -24.08 -5.01
N ARG A 221 -11.17 -24.57 -4.26
CA ARG A 221 -11.27 -24.66 -2.79
C ARG A 221 -11.61 -23.29 -2.18
N LYS A 222 -10.90 -22.25 -2.61
CA LYS A 222 -11.14 -20.87 -2.18
C LYS A 222 -12.52 -20.37 -2.61
N TRP A 223 -12.93 -20.70 -3.84
CA TRP A 223 -14.25 -20.33 -4.35
C TRP A 223 -15.39 -20.97 -3.57
N LEU A 224 -15.29 -22.28 -3.27
CA LEU A 224 -16.26 -23.04 -2.47
C LEU A 224 -16.34 -22.51 -1.02
N ASN A 225 -15.22 -22.00 -0.49
CA ASN A 225 -15.17 -21.31 0.80
C ASN A 225 -15.72 -19.86 0.74
N GLY A 226 -16.27 -19.41 -0.39
CA GLY A 226 -16.84 -18.07 -0.54
C GLY A 226 -15.83 -16.94 -0.71
N GLN A 227 -14.53 -17.24 -0.81
CA GLN A 227 -13.44 -16.24 -0.85
C GLN A 227 -13.07 -15.76 -2.26
N GLY A 228 -13.80 -16.22 -3.28
CA GLY A 228 -13.56 -15.89 -4.69
C GLY A 228 -12.68 -16.92 -5.41
N LEU A 229 -12.83 -16.98 -6.74
CA LEU A 229 -12.15 -17.98 -7.57
C LEU A 229 -10.69 -17.62 -7.87
N ILE A 230 -10.36 -16.34 -7.98
CA ILE A 230 -9.02 -15.90 -8.39
C ILE A 230 -8.07 -16.01 -7.19
N ASN A 231 -6.95 -16.69 -7.39
CA ASN A 231 -5.93 -16.89 -6.36
C ASN A 231 -4.76 -15.90 -6.52
N GLU A 232 -4.12 -15.87 -7.69
CA GLU A 232 -3.02 -14.95 -8.03
C GLU A 232 -3.29 -14.24 -9.36
N ILE A 233 -2.90 -12.97 -9.46
CA ILE A 233 -2.98 -12.17 -10.68
C ILE A 233 -1.62 -11.53 -10.95
N ASN A 234 -1.08 -11.73 -12.14
CA ASN A 234 0.09 -11.03 -12.64
C ASN A 234 -0.31 -10.20 -13.87
N LEU A 235 -0.20 -8.88 -13.76
CA LEU A 235 -0.51 -7.91 -14.79
C LEU A 235 0.79 -7.30 -15.33
N ARG A 236 0.90 -7.18 -16.66
CA ARG A 236 1.99 -6.47 -17.31
C ARG A 236 1.49 -5.59 -18.45
N GLY A 237 2.00 -4.37 -18.53
CA GLY A 237 1.68 -3.47 -19.64
C GLY A 237 0.23 -3.03 -19.61
N ILE A 238 -0.25 -2.50 -18.47
CA ILE A 238 -1.57 -1.87 -18.39
C ILE A 238 -1.44 -0.45 -18.93
N GLU A 239 -2.26 -0.07 -19.89
CA GLU A 239 -2.28 1.26 -20.48
C GLU A 239 -3.73 1.73 -20.66
N GLY A 240 -4.06 2.97 -20.26
CA GLY A 240 -5.37 3.55 -20.54
C GLY A 240 -5.81 4.67 -19.60
N ASN A 241 -7.10 5.00 -19.66
CA ASN A 241 -7.66 6.12 -18.91
C ASN A 241 -8.68 5.63 -17.88
N ILE A 242 -8.68 6.23 -16.70
CA ILE A 242 -9.58 5.92 -15.59
C ILE A 242 -10.15 7.23 -15.06
N ASN A 243 -11.47 7.41 -15.18
CA ASN A 243 -12.19 8.52 -14.57
C ASN A 243 -13.12 7.95 -13.50
N LEU A 244 -12.86 8.30 -12.24
CA LEU A 244 -13.68 7.95 -11.07
C LEU A 244 -14.28 9.23 -10.49
N TRP A 245 -15.60 9.38 -10.61
CA TRP A 245 -16.34 10.46 -9.96
C TRP A 245 -16.88 10.05 -8.59
N GLU A 246 -17.13 8.75 -8.36
CA GLU A 246 -17.56 8.16 -7.10
C GLU A 246 -16.67 6.96 -6.69
N ASP A 247 -16.63 6.61 -5.40
CA ASP A 247 -15.88 5.44 -4.95
C ASP A 247 -16.57 4.12 -5.37
N PRO A 248 -15.89 3.25 -6.13
CA PRO A 248 -16.44 1.96 -6.55
C PRO A 248 -16.82 1.06 -5.36
N MET A 249 -16.13 1.20 -4.23
CA MET A 249 -16.30 0.34 -3.07
C MET A 249 -17.51 0.74 -2.23
N ALA A 250 -17.79 2.04 -2.13
CA ALA A 250 -18.99 2.57 -1.48
C ALA A 250 -20.27 2.10 -2.18
N ASN A 251 -20.24 2.00 -3.52
CA ASN A 251 -21.37 1.58 -4.34
C ASN A 251 -21.56 0.05 -4.44
N ASN A 252 -20.99 -0.73 -3.50
CA ASN A 252 -21.08 -2.20 -3.47
C ASN A 252 -20.74 -2.84 -4.83
N TRP A 253 -19.70 -2.32 -5.51
CA TRP A 253 -19.37 -2.83 -6.83
C TRP A 253 -19.03 -4.32 -6.79
N ILE A 254 -18.57 -4.81 -5.65
CA ILE A 254 -18.30 -6.23 -5.43
C ILE A 254 -19.29 -6.74 -4.38
N LYS A 255 -20.33 -7.44 -4.83
CA LYS A 255 -21.39 -8.01 -3.96
C LYS A 255 -20.82 -8.99 -2.92
N ASN A 256 -19.73 -9.68 -3.25
CA ASN A 256 -19.07 -10.61 -2.33
C ASN A 256 -18.03 -9.87 -1.48
N HIS A 257 -18.43 -9.51 -0.27
CA HIS A 257 -17.58 -8.83 0.72
C HIS A 257 -16.37 -9.66 1.17
N ASN A 258 -16.45 -10.98 1.08
CA ASN A 258 -15.39 -11.90 1.48
C ASN A 258 -14.43 -12.23 0.34
N TYR A 259 -14.62 -11.63 -0.83
CA TYR A 259 -13.74 -11.85 -1.96
C TYR A 259 -12.35 -11.27 -1.63
N GLN A 260 -11.35 -12.14 -1.72
CA GLN A 260 -9.96 -11.79 -1.55
C GLN A 260 -9.14 -12.30 -2.73
N ILE A 261 -8.00 -11.68 -3.00
CA ILE A 261 -6.98 -12.16 -3.95
C ILE A 261 -5.72 -12.38 -3.13
N ASN A 262 -5.08 -13.55 -3.28
CA ASN A 262 -3.98 -13.94 -2.40
C ASN A 262 -2.63 -13.40 -2.86
N LYS A 263 -2.50 -12.99 -4.12
CA LYS A 263 -1.27 -12.34 -4.59
C LYS A 263 -1.57 -11.53 -5.85
N ILE A 264 -1.08 -10.30 -5.89
CA ILE A 264 -1.19 -9.44 -7.06
C ILE A 264 0.19 -8.88 -7.38
N VAL A 265 0.62 -9.05 -8.62
CA VAL A 265 1.83 -8.46 -9.15
C VAL A 265 1.46 -7.62 -10.35
N CYS A 266 1.85 -6.35 -10.38
CA CYS A 266 1.65 -5.46 -11.52
C CYS A 266 3.00 -4.87 -11.92
N GLN A 267 3.29 -4.87 -13.22
CA GLN A 267 4.51 -4.33 -13.79
C GLN A 267 4.19 -3.48 -15.01
N ASP A 268 4.93 -2.41 -15.20
CA ASP A 268 4.81 -1.52 -16.36
C ASP A 268 3.35 -1.07 -16.61
N CYS A 269 2.74 -0.43 -15.63
CA CYS A 269 1.38 0.11 -15.75
C CYS A 269 1.44 1.63 -15.91
N HIS A 270 0.67 2.16 -16.84
CA HIS A 270 0.52 3.58 -17.12
C HIS A 270 -0.97 3.89 -17.24
N PHE A 271 -1.47 4.84 -16.47
CA PHE A 271 -2.85 5.28 -16.62
C PHE A 271 -3.04 6.75 -16.25
N ILE A 272 -3.93 7.40 -16.98
CA ILE A 272 -4.35 8.78 -16.70
C ILE A 272 -5.59 8.71 -15.82
N TYR A 273 -5.48 9.27 -14.62
CA TYR A 273 -6.55 9.35 -13.63
C TYR A 273 -7.24 10.73 -13.67
N ASN A 274 -8.56 10.75 -13.82
CA ASN A 274 -9.40 11.96 -13.84
C ASN A 274 -8.84 13.06 -14.76
N GLU A 275 -8.33 12.68 -15.93
CA GLU A 275 -7.80 13.54 -17.00
C GLU A 275 -6.53 14.37 -16.66
N ASP A 276 -6.23 14.58 -15.38
CA ASP A 276 -5.15 15.47 -14.93
C ASP A 276 -3.95 14.73 -14.31
N LEU A 277 -4.14 13.50 -13.80
CA LEU A 277 -3.12 12.79 -13.02
C LEU A 277 -2.52 11.64 -13.81
N ASN A 278 -1.28 11.81 -14.27
CA ASN A 278 -0.50 10.76 -14.92
C ASN A 278 0.13 9.84 -13.85
N ILE A 279 -0.31 8.59 -13.79
CA ILE A 279 0.16 7.60 -12.82
C ILE A 279 0.88 6.47 -13.55
N ASN A 280 2.14 6.26 -13.18
CA ASN A 280 2.94 5.13 -13.61
C ASN A 280 3.22 4.22 -12.42
N ILE A 281 3.06 2.91 -12.60
CA ILE A 281 3.46 1.90 -11.64
C ILE A 281 4.49 1.01 -12.34
N PHE A 282 5.76 1.14 -11.94
CA PHE A 282 6.84 0.33 -12.47
C PHE A 282 6.79 -1.09 -11.91
N ASN A 283 6.54 -1.21 -10.61
CA ASN A 283 6.43 -2.48 -9.92
C ASN A 283 5.50 -2.35 -8.71
N MET A 284 4.55 -3.26 -8.59
CA MET A 284 3.68 -3.37 -7.43
C MET A 284 3.50 -4.84 -7.10
N THR A 285 3.70 -5.20 -5.83
CA THR A 285 3.46 -6.55 -5.32
C THR A 285 2.67 -6.49 -4.02
N LEU A 286 1.43 -6.96 -4.09
CA LEU A 286 0.51 -7.07 -2.95
C LEU A 286 0.46 -8.53 -2.49
N PRO A 287 0.70 -8.81 -1.20
CA PRO A 287 0.65 -10.17 -0.65
C PRO A 287 -0.79 -10.64 -0.41
N LYS A 288 -1.76 -9.72 -0.42
CA LYS A 288 -3.19 -9.99 -0.25
C LYS A 288 -3.95 -8.75 -0.70
N LEU A 289 -5.14 -8.93 -1.27
CA LEU A 289 -6.09 -7.85 -1.53
C LEU A 289 -7.49 -8.33 -1.20
N ARG A 290 -8.02 -7.89 -0.07
CA ARG A 290 -9.43 -8.03 0.31
C ARG A 290 -10.15 -6.78 -0.12
N PHE A 291 -11.22 -6.93 -0.89
CA PHE A 291 -11.98 -5.77 -1.33
C PHE A 291 -12.52 -4.99 -0.12
N LYS A 292 -13.07 -5.66 0.91
CA LYS A 292 -13.51 -5.03 2.17
C LYS A 292 -12.47 -4.09 2.82
N TYR A 293 -11.17 -4.40 2.71
CA TYR A 293 -10.06 -3.66 3.34
C TYR A 293 -9.00 -3.24 2.32
N CYS A 294 -9.43 -2.80 1.14
CA CYS A 294 -8.55 -2.52 0.00
C CYS A 294 -7.44 -1.51 0.35
N MET A 295 -7.79 -0.39 0.99
CA MET A 295 -6.83 0.63 1.39
C MET A 295 -5.76 0.10 2.36
N VAL A 296 -6.18 -0.68 3.37
CA VAL A 296 -5.25 -1.27 4.35
C VAL A 296 -4.31 -2.27 3.69
N ASP A 297 -4.85 -3.14 2.85
CA ASP A 297 -4.08 -4.15 2.14
C ASP A 297 -3.13 -3.52 1.10
N PHE A 298 -3.49 -2.37 0.50
CA PHE A 298 -2.62 -1.58 -0.36
C PHE A 298 -1.42 -1.00 0.42
N PHE A 299 -1.62 -0.46 1.62
CA PHE A 299 -0.49 -0.02 2.45
C PHE A 299 0.32 -1.17 3.05
N ASN A 300 -0.26 -2.37 3.14
CA ASN A 300 0.45 -3.61 3.47
C ASN A 300 1.22 -4.22 2.27
N ALA A 301 1.33 -3.49 1.15
CA ALA A 301 2.11 -3.91 0.00
C ALA A 301 3.55 -4.26 0.38
N THR A 302 4.10 -5.29 -0.28
CA THR A 302 5.52 -5.65 -0.09
C THR A 302 6.43 -4.55 -0.64
N VAL A 303 6.18 -4.15 -1.89
CA VAL A 303 6.82 -3.06 -2.61
C VAL A 303 5.79 -2.46 -3.58
N VAL A 304 5.73 -1.13 -3.63
CA VAL A 304 5.14 -0.36 -4.72
C VAL A 304 6.16 0.69 -5.13
N SER A 305 6.42 0.83 -6.41
CA SER A 305 7.28 1.87 -6.98
C SER A 305 6.67 2.38 -8.26
N GLY A 306 6.63 3.70 -8.42
CA GLY A 306 6.00 4.35 -9.55
C GLY A 306 6.31 5.84 -9.60
N SER A 307 5.58 6.56 -10.44
CA SER A 307 5.58 8.01 -10.49
C SER A 307 4.17 8.57 -10.61
N ILE A 308 3.94 9.75 -10.04
CA ILE A 308 2.72 10.55 -10.21
C ILE A 308 3.16 11.90 -10.75
N ASN A 309 2.68 12.29 -11.94
CA ASN A 309 3.09 13.53 -12.63
C ASN A 309 4.62 13.72 -12.62
N ASP A 310 5.34 12.68 -13.05
CA ASP A 310 6.80 12.57 -13.08
C ASP A 310 7.54 12.59 -11.74
N SER A 311 6.83 12.75 -10.61
CA SER A 311 7.41 12.61 -9.29
C SER A 311 7.40 11.17 -8.81
N LEU A 312 8.56 10.64 -8.40
CA LEU A 312 8.69 9.26 -7.94
C LEU A 312 7.97 9.05 -6.61
N PHE A 313 7.28 7.92 -6.49
CA PHE A 313 6.75 7.46 -5.21
C PHE A 313 7.13 6.00 -4.94
N THR A 314 7.26 5.68 -3.66
CA THR A 314 7.54 4.32 -3.20
C THR A 314 6.74 3.99 -1.95
N ILE A 315 6.29 2.73 -1.86
CA ILE A 315 5.72 2.14 -0.64
C ILE A 315 6.54 0.88 -0.35
N HIS A 316 7.15 0.82 0.82
CA HIS A 316 8.00 -0.32 1.20
C HIS A 316 7.98 -0.55 2.70
N LYS A 317 8.45 -1.71 3.14
CA LYS A 317 8.64 -1.97 4.57
C LYS A 317 9.67 -0.99 5.10
N ARG A 318 9.35 -0.25 6.16
CA ARG A 318 10.35 0.60 6.82
C ARG A 318 11.53 -0.26 7.24
N GLN A 319 12.72 0.06 6.73
CA GLN A 319 13.96 -0.55 7.20
C GLN A 319 14.36 0.15 8.51
N HIS A 320 14.56 -0.62 9.57
CA HIS A 320 15.07 -0.09 10.83
C HIS A 320 16.57 0.17 10.67
N SER A 321 16.93 1.41 10.39
CA SER A 321 18.33 1.86 10.40
C SER A 321 18.75 2.08 11.85
N LEU A 322 19.19 1.01 12.54
CA LEU A 322 20.10 0.99 13.71
C LEU A 322 20.05 -0.39 14.40
N ALA A 323 21.21 -1.01 14.61
CA ALA A 323 21.34 -2.29 15.32
C ALA A 323 21.00 -2.21 16.82
N TYR A 324 20.88 -0.99 17.37
CA TYR A 324 20.56 -0.72 18.77
C TYR A 324 19.06 -0.66 19.09
N THR A 325 18.17 -0.78 18.09
CA THR A 325 16.71 -0.78 18.31
C THR A 325 16.10 -2.18 18.33
N LYS A 326 16.86 -3.23 18.68
CA LYS A 326 16.31 -4.59 18.76
C LYS A 326 15.26 -4.71 19.87
N ASP A 327 15.47 -4.06 21.01
CA ASP A 327 14.53 -4.14 22.14
C ASP A 327 13.24 -3.35 21.85
N LEU A 328 13.35 -2.13 21.30
CA LEU A 328 12.19 -1.36 20.84
C LEU A 328 11.46 -2.06 19.68
N SER A 329 12.19 -2.80 18.84
CA SER A 329 11.58 -3.58 17.76
C SER A 329 10.76 -4.76 18.26
N HIS A 330 11.11 -5.37 19.40
CA HIS A 330 10.33 -6.44 20.00
C HIS A 330 8.99 -5.89 20.53
N ASP A 331 9.02 -4.74 21.19
CA ASP A 331 7.82 -4.08 21.71
C ASP A 331 6.93 -3.51 20.60
N LEU A 332 7.48 -2.89 19.54
CA LEU A 332 6.68 -2.47 18.39
C LEU A 332 6.18 -3.65 17.54
N ALA A 333 6.98 -4.71 17.38
CA ALA A 333 6.54 -5.93 16.69
C ALA A 333 5.46 -6.68 17.48
N SER A 334 5.32 -6.45 18.78
CA SER A 334 4.20 -7.03 19.56
C SER A 334 2.85 -6.44 19.11
N SER A 335 2.80 -5.13 18.85
CA SER A 335 1.57 -4.37 18.56
C SER A 335 1.25 -4.23 17.07
N TRP A 336 2.26 -4.22 16.20
CA TRP A 336 2.12 -3.93 14.77
C TRP A 336 2.54 -5.12 13.91
N GLU A 337 1.77 -5.41 12.85
CA GLU A 337 2.13 -6.41 11.84
C GLU A 337 3.28 -5.91 10.98
N ARG A 338 3.17 -4.64 10.59
CA ARG A 338 4.06 -3.99 9.63
C ARG A 338 4.03 -2.48 9.82
N ILE A 339 5.19 -1.87 9.64
CA ILE A 339 5.33 -0.43 9.43
C ILE A 339 5.69 -0.22 7.96
N SER A 340 4.79 0.41 7.21
CA SER A 340 4.95 0.71 5.79
C SER A 340 5.32 2.17 5.62
N ARG A 341 6.38 2.44 4.86
CA ARG A 341 6.81 3.80 4.54
C ARG A 341 6.37 4.15 3.13
N LEU A 342 5.50 5.14 3.03
CA LEU A 342 5.20 5.86 1.80
C LEU A 342 6.16 7.04 1.69
N ARG A 343 6.81 7.17 0.54
CA ARG A 343 7.61 8.35 0.17
C ARG A 343 7.15 8.83 -1.19
N ILE A 344 6.88 10.12 -1.30
CA ILE A 344 6.67 10.84 -2.56
C ILE A 344 7.80 11.88 -2.60
N ASP A 345 8.62 11.82 -3.65
CA ASP A 345 9.74 12.74 -3.84
C ASP A 345 9.22 14.15 -4.17
N GLN A 346 10.14 15.08 -4.43
CA GLN A 346 9.77 16.47 -4.70
C GLN A 346 8.83 16.54 -5.90
N THR A 347 7.62 17.02 -5.65
CA THR A 347 6.57 17.23 -6.66
C THR A 347 6.10 18.68 -6.61
N SER A 348 5.73 19.26 -7.76
CA SER A 348 5.20 20.62 -7.78
C SER A 348 3.81 20.63 -7.16
N ILE A 349 3.57 21.61 -6.31
CA ILE A 349 2.28 21.79 -5.63
C ILE A 349 1.15 22.05 -6.64
N ARG A 350 1.47 22.74 -7.74
CA ARG A 350 0.55 22.98 -8.86
C ARG A 350 0.12 21.67 -9.54
N ASP A 351 1.05 20.76 -9.76
CA ASP A 351 0.80 19.47 -10.41
C ASP A 351 -0.01 18.53 -9.52
N LEU A 352 0.04 18.72 -8.19
CA LEU A 352 -0.83 18.01 -7.24
C LEU A 352 -2.25 18.57 -7.16
N GLY A 353 -2.53 19.72 -7.79
CA GLY A 353 -3.83 20.37 -7.73
C GLY A 353 -4.15 21.02 -6.37
N LEU A 354 -3.17 21.17 -5.48
CA LEU A 354 -3.33 21.87 -4.19
C LEU A 354 -3.90 23.30 -4.35
N PRO A 355 -3.47 24.13 -5.32
CA PRO A 355 -4.04 25.46 -5.53
C PRO A 355 -5.50 25.44 -6.01
N ARG A 356 -5.93 24.33 -6.63
CA ARG A 356 -7.33 24.12 -7.07
C ARG A 356 -8.19 23.54 -5.94
N SER A 357 -7.57 23.10 -4.85
CA SER A 357 -8.29 22.52 -3.71
C SER A 357 -8.99 23.61 -2.89
N LYS A 358 -10.16 23.29 -2.32
CA LYS A 358 -10.86 24.17 -1.38
C LYS A 358 -10.05 24.43 -0.10
N SER A 359 -9.22 23.48 0.30
CA SER A 359 -8.52 23.52 1.59
C SER A 359 -7.22 24.30 1.54
N PHE A 360 -6.51 24.36 0.41
CA PHE A 360 -5.20 25.02 0.28
C PHE A 360 -5.16 26.04 -0.87
N ASN A 361 -6.29 26.67 -1.18
CA ASN A 361 -6.47 27.64 -2.28
C ASN A 361 -5.54 28.88 -2.23
N TRP A 362 -4.91 29.15 -1.08
CA TRP A 362 -3.96 30.24 -0.86
C TRP A 362 -2.52 29.87 -1.23
N ILE A 363 -2.21 28.59 -1.38
CA ILE A 363 -0.90 28.13 -1.84
C ILE A 363 -0.87 28.20 -3.37
N ASP A 364 0.09 28.93 -3.94
CA ASP A 364 0.16 29.13 -5.40
C ASP A 364 1.22 28.26 -6.09
N ASP A 365 2.42 28.17 -5.51
CA ASP A 365 3.54 27.43 -6.12
C ASP A 365 4.54 26.95 -5.06
N GLY A 366 5.40 26.01 -5.44
CA GLY A 366 6.43 25.41 -4.59
C GLY A 366 6.57 23.91 -4.85
N LYS A 367 7.54 23.30 -4.17
CA LYS A 367 7.77 21.86 -4.20
C LYS A 367 7.38 21.23 -2.87
N LEU A 368 6.81 20.04 -2.92
CA LEU A 368 6.40 19.27 -1.76
C LEU A 368 7.06 17.89 -1.82
N GLU A 369 7.67 17.46 -0.72
CA GLU A 369 8.09 16.08 -0.48
C GLU A 369 7.26 15.53 0.68
N ILE A 370 6.69 14.33 0.51
CA ILE A 370 5.81 13.70 1.51
C ILE A 370 6.45 12.40 1.96
N THR A 371 6.59 12.21 3.26
CA THR A 371 6.94 10.93 3.86
C THR A 371 5.86 10.55 4.87
N ALA A 372 5.29 9.36 4.75
CA ALA A 372 4.31 8.85 5.70
C ALA A 372 4.73 7.46 6.21
N ASP A 373 4.80 7.30 7.52
CA ASP A 373 5.01 6.01 8.18
C ASP A 373 3.65 5.49 8.68
N ILE A 374 3.17 4.40 8.09
CA ILE A 374 1.86 3.81 8.33
C ILE A 374 2.05 2.53 9.12
N MET A 375 1.53 2.51 10.35
CA MET A 375 1.59 1.39 11.27
C MET A 375 0.31 0.56 11.14
N ILE A 376 0.45 -0.67 10.66
CA ILE A 376 -0.66 -1.58 10.39
C ILE A 376 -0.73 -2.60 11.53
N PRO A 377 -1.88 -2.70 12.23
CA PRO A 377 -2.02 -3.61 13.37
C PRO A 377 -2.12 -5.06 12.88
N LYS A 378 -1.69 -6.02 13.72
CA LYS A 378 -1.87 -7.45 13.43
C LYS A 378 -3.35 -7.77 13.38
N ILE A 379 -3.88 -8.00 12.18
CA ILE A 379 -5.22 -8.54 12.03
C ILE A 379 -5.07 -10.06 12.15
N GLU A 380 -5.06 -10.57 13.38
CA GLU A 380 -5.30 -12.00 13.63
C GLU A 380 -6.57 -12.38 12.85
N SER A 381 -6.38 -13.10 11.75
CA SER A 381 -7.43 -13.98 11.27
C SER A 381 -7.69 -14.93 12.42
N VAL A 382 -8.94 -15.04 12.85
CA VAL A 382 -9.37 -16.18 13.64
C VAL A 382 -9.22 -17.38 12.70
N ASP A 383 -8.01 -17.88 12.57
CA ASP A 383 -7.72 -19.15 11.95
C ASP A 383 -8.34 -20.19 12.89
N THR A 384 -9.40 -20.80 12.37
CA THR A 384 -10.24 -21.76 13.06
C THR A 384 -9.48 -23.08 13.15
N ASP A 385 -8.45 -23.12 13.99
CA ASP A 385 -7.75 -24.34 14.42
C ASP A 385 -7.96 -24.58 15.92
N ASN A 386 -9.15 -24.23 16.44
CA ASN A 386 -9.62 -24.74 17.72
C ASN A 386 -10.55 -25.93 17.45
N ASN A 387 -9.97 -27.13 17.49
CA ASN A 387 -10.67 -28.37 17.77
C ASN A 387 -11.26 -28.27 19.19
N ASP A 388 -12.41 -27.62 19.33
CA ASP A 388 -13.26 -27.80 20.50
C ASP A 388 -14.71 -27.92 20.06
N HIS A 389 -15.23 -29.15 20.14
CA HIS A 389 -16.60 -29.48 19.79
C HIS A 389 -17.55 -28.96 20.86
N THR A 390 -18.10 -27.77 20.66
CA THR A 390 -19.40 -27.40 21.24
C THR A 390 -20.27 -26.72 20.17
N PRO A 391 -21.42 -27.30 19.79
CA PRO A 391 -22.28 -26.70 18.78
C PRO A 391 -23.19 -25.68 19.46
N ASN A 392 -22.76 -24.42 19.54
CA ASN A 392 -23.63 -23.34 19.97
C ASN A 392 -24.26 -22.67 18.73
N ASN A 393 -25.54 -22.95 18.51
CA ASN A 393 -26.35 -22.48 17.38
C ASN A 393 -26.78 -21.01 17.55
N ASN A 394 -25.83 -20.09 17.67
CA ASN A 394 -26.08 -18.65 17.54
C ASN A 394 -25.02 -18.06 16.60
N MET A 395 -25.30 -18.12 15.31
CA MET A 395 -24.44 -17.58 14.26
C MET A 395 -24.77 -16.10 14.06
N GLU A 396 -24.38 -15.28 15.05
CA GLU A 396 -24.23 -13.84 14.91
C GLU A 396 -22.73 -13.53 14.82
N ASP A 397 -22.37 -12.64 13.89
CA ASP A 397 -21.00 -12.19 13.57
C ASP A 397 -20.14 -11.91 14.81
N HIS A 398 -19.28 -12.86 15.19
CA HIS A 398 -18.26 -12.70 16.24
C HIS A 398 -17.01 -11.93 15.77
N ASP A 399 -17.11 -11.05 14.76
CA ASP A 399 -16.06 -10.12 14.33
C ASP A 399 -15.92 -8.92 15.33
N SER A 400 -16.28 -9.12 16.60
CA SER A 400 -16.43 -8.07 17.61
C SER A 400 -15.34 -8.10 18.69
N LYS A 401 -14.70 -6.92 18.82
CA LYS A 401 -13.98 -6.38 20.00
C LYS A 401 -12.48 -6.57 20.14
N VAL A 402 -11.71 -6.35 19.08
CA VAL A 402 -10.47 -5.57 19.27
C VAL A 402 -10.53 -4.39 18.30
N ASN A 403 -10.71 -3.19 18.84
CA ASN A 403 -10.57 -1.97 18.05
C ASN A 403 -9.10 -1.87 17.63
N LYS A 404 -8.83 -2.25 16.38
CA LYS A 404 -7.51 -2.14 15.78
C LYS A 404 -7.44 -0.77 15.12
N TYR A 405 -6.43 0.00 15.48
CA TYR A 405 -6.20 1.34 14.95
C TYR A 405 -5.02 1.30 14.00
N ILE A 406 -5.12 2.06 12.90
CA ILE A 406 -3.99 2.39 12.04
C ILE A 406 -3.47 3.75 12.50
N VAL A 407 -2.16 3.83 12.71
CA VAL A 407 -1.46 5.08 13.04
C VAL A 407 -0.66 5.51 11.83
N MET A 408 -0.81 6.76 11.42
CA MET A 408 -0.11 7.33 10.28
C MET A 408 0.64 8.57 10.74
N ASP A 409 1.97 8.50 10.66
CA ASP A 409 2.87 9.60 10.95
C ASP A 409 3.29 10.25 9.63
N PHE A 410 2.77 11.44 9.34
CA PHE A 410 3.10 12.20 8.14
C PHE A 410 4.15 13.27 8.40
N LYS A 411 5.02 13.46 7.42
CA LYS A 411 5.99 14.54 7.33
C LYS A 411 5.89 15.18 5.95
N PHE A 412 5.54 16.45 5.93
CA PHE A 412 5.45 17.26 4.74
C PHE A 412 6.61 18.23 4.72
N LYS A 413 7.35 18.27 3.62
CA LYS A 413 8.50 19.14 3.43
C LYS A 413 8.24 20.03 2.22
N PHE A 414 7.86 21.26 2.49
CA PHE A 414 7.65 22.29 1.48
C PHE A 414 8.98 23.00 1.20
N LYS A 415 9.26 23.26 -0.07
CA LYS A 415 10.43 24.02 -0.56
C LYS A 415 9.96 25.13 -1.47
N ASP A 416 10.53 26.32 -1.31
CA ASP A 416 10.27 27.49 -2.18
C ASP A 416 8.79 27.85 -2.35
N LEU A 417 8.02 27.64 -1.27
CA LEU A 417 6.57 27.88 -1.21
C LEU A 417 6.25 29.35 -1.47
N SER A 418 5.26 29.60 -2.31
CA SER A 418 4.64 30.93 -2.49
C SER A 418 3.15 30.89 -2.27
N ALA A 419 2.65 31.98 -1.71
CA ALA A 419 1.28 32.13 -1.29
C ALA A 419 0.63 33.37 -1.93
N LYS A 420 -0.68 33.29 -2.18
CA LYS A 420 -1.53 34.39 -2.65
C LYS A 420 -2.78 34.48 -1.79
N LEU A 421 -3.36 35.67 -1.71
CA LEU A 421 -4.65 35.84 -1.04
C LEU A 421 -5.76 35.24 -1.94
N PRO A 422 -6.50 34.23 -1.47
CA PRO A 422 -7.59 33.65 -2.25
C PRO A 422 -8.84 34.54 -2.22
N SER A 423 -9.74 34.33 -3.18
CA SER A 423 -11.05 35.00 -3.21
C SER A 423 -12.03 34.47 -2.18
N GLU A 424 -11.91 33.18 -1.85
CA GLU A 424 -12.76 32.47 -0.89
C GLU A 424 -11.93 31.94 0.27
N ASN A 425 -12.57 31.78 1.42
CA ASN A 425 -11.94 31.20 2.60
C ASN A 425 -11.53 29.74 2.32
N PRO A 426 -10.47 29.23 2.98
CA PRO A 426 -10.16 27.81 2.91
C PRO A 426 -11.23 26.99 3.64
N HIS A 427 -11.71 25.92 3.01
CA HIS A 427 -12.75 25.03 3.53
C HIS A 427 -12.31 23.55 3.57
N LEU A 428 -12.86 22.81 4.52
CA LEU A 428 -12.75 21.35 4.62
C LEU A 428 -13.65 20.64 3.59
N SER A 429 -13.56 19.32 3.50
CA SER A 429 -14.41 18.52 2.59
C SER A 429 -15.90 18.63 2.90
N ASN A 430 -16.26 18.96 4.14
CA ASN A 430 -17.64 19.20 4.61
C ASN A 430 -18.06 20.68 4.49
N ASP A 431 -17.32 21.49 3.71
CA ASP A 431 -17.50 22.94 3.55
C ASP A 431 -17.37 23.77 4.84
N ALA A 432 -16.89 23.19 5.95
CA ALA A 432 -16.58 23.96 7.15
C ALA A 432 -15.36 24.86 6.90
N THR A 433 -15.48 26.14 7.27
CA THR A 433 -14.40 27.12 7.15
C THR A 433 -13.25 26.78 8.10
N ILE A 434 -12.03 26.71 7.56
CA ILE A 434 -10.81 26.42 8.32
C ILE A 434 -10.29 27.70 8.98
N LEU A 435 -10.10 28.76 8.18
CA LEU A 435 -9.59 30.06 8.61
C LEU A 435 -10.34 31.20 7.93
N LYS A 436 -10.40 32.35 8.61
CA LYS A 436 -10.88 33.60 7.98
C LYS A 436 -9.80 34.24 7.12
N LEU A 437 -10.19 35.02 6.12
CA LEU A 437 -9.24 35.74 5.25
C LEU A 437 -8.31 36.67 6.04
N ASP A 438 -8.78 37.25 7.14
CA ASP A 438 -7.95 38.11 8.00
C ASP A 438 -6.90 37.32 8.78
N GLU A 439 -7.24 36.11 9.23
CA GLU A 439 -6.33 35.19 9.93
C GLU A 439 -5.30 34.56 8.99
N LEU A 440 -5.59 34.56 7.67
CA LEU A 440 -4.71 34.00 6.65
C LEU A 440 -3.59 34.95 6.20
N LYS A 441 -3.78 36.27 6.34
CA LYS A 441 -2.77 37.30 5.98
C LYS A 441 -1.40 37.10 6.64
N PRO A 442 -1.28 36.87 7.96
CA PRO A 442 0.02 36.65 8.59
C PRO A 442 0.73 35.42 8.03
N LEU A 443 -0.03 34.38 7.71
CA LEU A 443 0.47 33.13 7.15
C LEU A 443 1.00 33.31 5.73
N ILE A 444 0.26 34.01 4.86
CA ILE A 444 0.72 34.40 3.52
C ILE A 444 2.00 35.25 3.61
N THR A 445 2.02 36.20 4.56
CA THR A 445 3.17 37.09 4.79
C THR A 445 4.40 36.30 5.24
N TYR A 446 4.24 35.37 6.18
CA TYR A 446 5.31 34.48 6.62
C TYR A 446 5.91 33.71 5.44
N VAL A 447 5.08 33.00 4.68
CA VAL A 447 5.52 32.17 3.53
C VAL A 447 6.28 33.01 2.51
N ASN A 448 5.70 34.12 2.07
CA ASN A 448 6.32 34.97 1.05
C ASN A 448 7.59 35.66 1.59
N SER A 449 7.62 36.08 2.86
CA SER A 449 8.81 36.68 3.48
C SER A 449 9.98 35.70 3.60
N LYS A 450 9.69 34.42 3.90
CA LYS A 450 10.71 33.36 3.98
C LYS A 450 11.34 33.11 2.62
N LYS A 451 10.51 33.04 1.56
CA LYS A 451 10.96 32.86 0.18
C LYS A 451 11.81 34.04 -0.30
N THR A 452 11.37 35.27 -0.10
CA THR A 452 12.13 36.46 -0.52
C THR A 452 13.45 36.60 0.24
N TRP A 453 13.43 36.37 1.56
CA TRP A 453 14.63 36.37 2.38
C TRP A 453 15.67 35.35 1.88
N TYR A 454 15.26 34.11 1.62
CA TYR A 454 16.19 33.09 1.12
C TYR A 454 16.81 33.46 -0.24
N HIS A 455 16.00 33.90 -1.20
CA HIS A 455 16.53 34.28 -2.52
C HIS A 455 17.46 35.50 -2.46
N SER A 456 17.14 36.50 -1.63
CA SER A 456 18.03 37.66 -1.43
C SER A 456 19.35 37.29 -0.77
N MET A 457 19.34 36.40 0.23
CA MET A 457 20.57 35.90 0.87
C MET A 457 21.42 35.10 -0.12
N ARG A 458 20.79 34.25 -0.93
CA ARG A 458 21.46 33.47 -1.98
C ARG A 458 22.09 34.37 -3.04
N GLN A 459 21.41 35.44 -3.44
CA GLN A 459 21.95 36.40 -4.41
C GLN A 459 23.15 37.18 -3.83
N LYS A 460 23.09 37.56 -2.54
CA LYS A 460 24.11 38.39 -1.89
C LYS A 460 25.37 37.62 -1.50
N TYR A 461 25.24 36.36 -1.08
CA TYR A 461 26.35 35.57 -0.52
C TYR A 461 26.70 34.30 -1.33
N GLY A 462 26.03 34.07 -2.46
CA GLY A 462 26.12 32.79 -3.19
C GLY A 462 25.42 31.66 -2.42
N ASP A 463 25.56 30.42 -2.93
CA ASP A 463 24.99 29.25 -2.26
C ASP A 463 25.61 29.08 -0.86
N PRO A 464 24.82 29.12 0.25
CA PRO A 464 25.34 28.96 1.62
C PRO A 464 26.07 27.63 1.84
N PHE A 465 25.77 26.63 1.00
CA PHE A 465 26.42 25.33 1.04
C PHE A 465 27.88 25.37 0.57
N LEU A 466 28.20 26.18 -0.46
CA LEU A 466 29.56 26.27 -1.02
C LEU A 466 30.50 27.14 -0.17
N SER A 467 29.98 28.10 0.58
CA SER A 467 30.77 28.93 1.50
C SER A 467 31.19 28.16 2.76
N SER A 468 30.37 27.23 3.24
CA SER A 468 30.71 26.34 4.37
C SER A 468 31.83 25.34 4.03
N LEU A 469 31.92 24.90 2.77
CA LEU A 469 32.99 24.01 2.30
C LEU A 469 34.32 24.73 2.08
N ARG A 470 34.31 26.03 1.73
CA ARG A 470 35.55 26.83 1.63
C ARG A 470 36.17 27.19 2.98
N SER A 471 35.40 27.16 4.06
CA SER A 471 35.87 27.51 5.40
C SER A 471 36.48 26.32 6.16
N SER A 472 36.50 25.12 5.56
CA SER A 472 36.97 23.88 6.18
C SER A 472 38.19 23.28 5.45
N THR A 473 39.23 24.07 5.19
CA THR A 473 40.57 23.53 4.88
C THR A 473 41.63 24.62 5.07
N TYR A 474 42.07 24.82 6.32
CA TYR A 474 43.43 25.23 6.65
C TYR A 474 43.77 24.64 8.02
N ILE A 475 44.05 23.34 8.04
CA ILE A 475 44.93 22.76 9.06
C ILE A 475 46.33 23.01 8.51
N SER A 476 46.97 24.10 8.96
CA SER A 476 48.39 24.32 8.74
C SER A 476 49.16 23.32 9.61
N ASN A 477 49.61 22.23 8.98
CA ASN A 477 50.66 21.40 9.57
C ASN A 477 51.98 22.18 9.47
N GLU A 478 52.39 22.79 10.59
CA GLU A 478 53.76 23.21 10.79
C GLU A 478 54.65 21.98 11.02
N SER A 479 55.72 21.86 10.23
CA SER A 479 56.96 21.19 10.61
C SER A 479 58.12 21.69 9.72
N PRO A 480 59.36 21.65 10.23
CA PRO A 480 60.26 22.80 10.16
C PRO A 480 61.30 22.74 9.04
N ALA A 481 61.76 23.95 8.68
CA ALA A 481 63.04 24.37 8.07
C ALA A 481 63.85 23.36 7.23
N ASN A 482 64.18 23.75 5.99
CA ASN A 482 65.58 23.87 5.60
C ASN A 482 65.80 24.69 4.31
N ASN A 483 66.90 25.45 4.36
CA ASN A 483 67.45 26.38 3.38
C ASN A 483 67.66 25.79 1.97
N SER A 484 67.48 26.59 0.91
CA SER A 484 68.60 27.05 0.07
C SER A 484 68.15 27.90 -1.13
N SER A 485 68.99 28.89 -1.43
CA SER A 485 69.02 29.83 -2.54
C SER A 485 68.78 29.28 -3.95
N ARG A 486 68.20 30.10 -4.85
CA ARG A 486 68.91 30.77 -5.97
C ARG A 486 67.99 31.51 -6.94
N ASN A 487 68.49 32.69 -7.37
CA ASN A 487 68.10 33.49 -8.53
C ASN A 487 67.96 32.69 -9.84
N SER A 488 66.99 33.07 -10.67
CA SER A 488 67.24 33.62 -12.02
C SER A 488 65.94 34.11 -12.67
N GLY A 489 65.96 35.32 -13.24
CA GLY A 489 64.86 35.83 -14.07
C GLY A 489 64.83 35.22 -15.47
N ASN A 490 63.69 35.37 -16.14
CA ASN A 490 63.63 35.93 -17.49
C ASN A 490 62.18 36.26 -17.88
N ALA A 491 62.05 37.38 -18.57
CA ALA A 491 60.85 38.00 -19.11
C ALA A 491 60.47 37.46 -20.50
N LEU A 492 59.23 37.78 -20.92
CA LEU A 492 58.62 37.87 -22.27
C LEU A 492 57.21 37.27 -22.20
N GLY A 493 56.08 37.89 -22.55
CA GLY A 493 55.65 39.17 -23.13
C GLY A 493 54.11 39.00 -23.34
N ASP A 494 53.28 39.96 -22.92
CA ASP A 494 52.50 40.89 -23.79
C ASP A 494 51.38 40.17 -24.62
N MET A 495 50.09 40.52 -24.69
CA MET A 495 49.24 41.73 -24.58
C MET A 495 47.83 41.24 -24.13
N GLY A 496 46.94 41.89 -23.37
CA GLY A 496 46.65 43.31 -23.22
C GLY A 496 45.41 43.69 -24.04
N TRP A 497 44.20 43.72 -23.45
CA TRP A 497 43.10 44.65 -23.78
C TRP A 497 42.11 44.75 -22.62
N THR A 498 42.17 45.89 -21.92
CA THR A 498 41.23 46.35 -20.89
C THR A 498 40.17 47.23 -21.54
N PHE A 499 38.89 47.02 -21.18
CA PHE A 499 37.88 48.08 -21.21
C PHE A 499 37.13 48.09 -19.88
N THR A 500 37.02 49.29 -19.36
CA THR A 500 36.45 49.75 -18.10
C THR A 500 34.94 49.68 -18.11
N ASP A 501 34.32 49.24 -17.02
CA ASP A 501 32.92 49.52 -16.73
C ASP A 501 32.82 50.40 -15.47
N ASP A 502 32.29 51.60 -15.69
CA ASP A 502 32.06 52.65 -14.71
C ASP A 502 31.03 52.19 -13.67
N GLN A 503 31.49 51.79 -12.49
CA GLN A 503 30.62 51.65 -11.33
C GLN A 503 30.58 52.99 -10.60
N ILE A 504 29.56 53.77 -10.93
CA ILE A 504 29.07 54.93 -10.18
C ILE A 504 28.87 54.50 -8.72
N GLN A 505 29.80 54.92 -7.84
CA GLN A 505 29.65 54.80 -6.40
C GLN A 505 28.58 55.77 -5.92
N HIS A 506 27.36 55.28 -5.70
CA HIS A 506 26.43 55.97 -4.81
C HIS A 506 26.95 55.85 -3.37
N LYS A 507 27.64 56.90 -2.91
CA LYS A 507 27.84 57.17 -1.48
C LYS A 507 26.48 57.38 -0.82
N SER A 508 25.93 56.38 -0.13
CA SER A 508 24.99 56.66 0.95
C SER A 508 25.80 56.92 2.22
N SER A 509 25.96 58.20 2.54
CA SER A 509 26.47 58.70 3.80
C SER A 509 25.61 58.20 4.96
N TYR A 510 26.13 57.27 5.76
CA TYR A 510 25.67 57.07 7.14
C TYR A 510 26.48 58.03 8.04
N PRO A 511 25.90 58.55 9.13
CA PRO A 511 26.67 59.38 10.05
C PRO A 511 27.75 58.52 10.71
N GLU A 512 28.98 59.04 10.71
CA GLU A 512 30.13 58.50 11.44
C GLU A 512 29.76 58.37 12.92
N ILE A 513 29.71 57.14 13.43
CA ILE A 513 29.62 56.90 14.87
C ILE A 513 31.06 56.98 15.39
N THR A 514 31.39 58.08 16.06
CA THR A 514 32.64 58.20 16.82
C THR A 514 32.60 57.25 18.01
N VAL A 515 33.40 56.18 17.95
CA VAL A 515 33.63 55.27 19.07
C VAL A 515 34.66 55.92 19.99
N PHE A 516 34.26 56.34 21.18
CA PHE A 516 35.21 56.70 22.23
C PHE A 516 35.76 55.43 22.88
N SER A 517 37.08 55.26 22.84
CA SER A 517 37.82 54.29 23.64
C SER A 517 38.14 54.90 25.00
N TRP A 518 37.72 54.24 26.09
CA TRP A 518 38.19 54.56 27.44
C TRP A 518 39.62 54.02 27.63
N PRO A 519 40.50 54.71 28.38
CA PRO A 519 41.87 54.26 28.57
C PRO A 519 41.88 52.97 29.40
N GLU A 520 42.61 51.97 28.88
CA GLU A 520 42.89 50.70 29.55
C GLU A 520 43.86 50.97 30.70
N ASP A 521 43.47 50.64 31.94
CA ASP A 521 44.41 50.56 33.06
C ASP A 521 45.34 49.36 32.83
N GLU A 522 46.65 49.61 32.92
CA GLU A 522 47.70 48.60 32.87
C GLU A 522 47.61 47.70 34.11
N ASP A 523 47.29 46.42 33.92
CA ASP A 523 47.91 45.32 34.66
C ASP A 523 47.68 43.98 33.92
N GLY A 524 48.73 43.18 33.91
CA GLY A 524 48.99 42.19 32.87
C GLY A 524 48.26 40.84 32.97
N ASN A 525 48.04 40.31 31.77
CA ASN A 525 48.03 38.90 31.34
C ASN A 525 46.71 38.12 31.24
N ASN A 526 46.22 38.16 29.99
CA ASN A 526 45.61 37.11 29.17
C ASN A 526 44.16 36.69 29.45
N SER A 527 43.27 37.62 29.17
CA SER A 527 41.91 37.39 28.68
C SER A 527 41.88 37.29 27.15
N GLU A 528 41.62 36.11 26.58
CA GLU A 528 40.96 36.03 25.27
C GLU A 528 39.46 36.26 25.48
N GLY A 529 39.12 37.53 25.64
CA GLY A 529 37.76 38.00 25.81
C GLY A 529 37.70 39.47 25.46
N GLY A 530 37.03 39.79 24.35
CA GLY A 530 36.64 41.16 24.02
C GLY A 530 37.22 41.68 22.72
N LYS A 531 36.54 41.37 21.61
CA LYS A 531 36.32 42.27 20.45
C LYS A 531 35.45 41.55 19.43
N GLU A 532 34.14 41.82 19.51
CA GLU A 532 33.17 41.82 18.39
C GLU A 532 31.76 42.08 18.95
N ILE A 533 31.37 43.36 19.02
CA ILE A 533 29.98 43.76 19.24
C ILE A 533 29.48 44.36 17.93
N ILE A 534 28.99 43.48 17.06
CA ILE A 534 27.65 43.46 16.46
C ILE A 534 27.50 42.03 15.90
N LYS A 535 27.08 41.09 16.77
CA LYS A 535 26.56 39.80 16.30
C LYS A 535 25.12 40.03 15.87
N TYR A 536 24.86 39.96 14.57
CA TYR A 536 23.50 39.74 14.07
C TYR A 536 22.94 38.49 14.76
N HIS A 537 21.83 38.69 15.47
CA HIS A 537 21.25 37.71 16.37
C HIS A 537 20.77 36.45 15.64
N ASN A 538 20.98 35.30 16.29
CA ASN A 538 20.27 34.03 16.16
C ASN A 538 19.68 33.70 14.78
N ILE A 539 20.56 33.30 13.87
CA ILE A 539 20.19 32.36 12.81
C ILE A 539 19.89 31.03 13.52
N ASP A 540 18.64 30.56 13.47
CA ASP A 540 18.35 29.15 13.71
C ASP A 540 19.27 28.36 12.76
N ARG A 541 20.38 27.83 13.29
CA ARG A 541 21.47 27.19 12.53
C ARG A 541 21.00 25.93 11.75
N ASP A 542 19.73 25.56 11.86
CA ASP A 542 19.13 24.41 11.18
C ASP A 542 18.21 24.76 9.98
N THR A 543 18.09 26.02 9.55
CA THR A 543 17.25 26.38 8.37
C THR A 543 18.00 27.13 7.26
N ASN A 544 19.21 26.69 6.91
CA ASN A 544 19.90 27.14 5.69
C ASN A 544 19.19 26.73 4.38
N ASN A 545 18.05 26.04 4.46
CA ASN A 545 17.23 25.67 3.32
C ASN A 545 15.88 26.39 3.45
N ASN A 546 15.34 26.91 2.34
CA ASN A 546 13.99 27.48 2.23
C ASN A 546 12.90 26.41 2.39
N GLU A 547 12.90 25.76 3.55
CA GLU A 547 12.16 24.55 3.84
C GLU A 547 11.18 24.83 4.98
N ILE A 548 9.93 24.45 4.79
CA ILE A 548 8.91 24.40 5.85
C ILE A 548 8.57 22.93 6.05
N ILE A 549 8.86 22.42 7.24
CA ILE A 549 8.62 21.02 7.59
C ILE A 549 7.44 21.00 8.55
N LEU A 550 6.37 20.32 8.16
CA LEU A 550 5.19 20.10 8.99
C LEU A 550 5.06 18.60 9.29
N THR A 551 4.67 18.28 10.50
CA THR A 551 4.48 16.87 10.92
C THR A 551 3.13 16.70 11.59
N CYS A 552 2.41 15.64 11.22
CA CYS A 552 1.14 15.32 11.88
C CYS A 552 0.99 13.81 12.07
N ARG A 553 0.21 13.45 13.09
CA ARG A 553 -0.12 12.07 13.42
C ARG A 553 -1.63 11.89 13.34
N VAL A 554 -2.07 10.92 12.54
CA VAL A 554 -3.49 10.57 12.39
C VAL A 554 -3.70 9.13 12.88
N VAL A 555 -4.79 8.93 13.62
CA VAL A 555 -5.17 7.62 14.15
C VAL A 555 -6.60 7.32 13.73
N GLU A 556 -6.79 6.22 13.02
CA GLU A 556 -8.12 5.81 12.51
C GLU A 556 -8.41 4.35 12.85
N ASN A 557 -9.68 4.03 13.06
CA ASN A 557 -10.10 2.64 13.27
C ASN A 557 -10.10 1.90 11.93
N VAL A 558 -9.55 0.68 11.90
CA VAL A 558 -9.55 -0.19 10.70
C VAL A 558 -10.97 -0.43 10.17
N GLN A 559 -11.97 -0.47 11.04
CA GLN A 559 -13.37 -0.65 10.63
C GLN A 559 -13.95 0.59 9.92
N ASP A 560 -13.44 1.79 10.21
CA ASP A 560 -13.89 3.04 9.58
C ASP A 560 -13.34 3.20 8.15
N LEU A 561 -12.31 2.40 7.80
CA LEU A 561 -11.72 2.29 6.47
C LEU A 561 -12.34 1.15 5.63
N ARG A 562 -13.32 0.45 6.19
CA ARG A 562 -14.00 -0.64 5.50
C ARG A 562 -14.78 -0.11 4.29
N ASN A 563 -14.69 -0.81 3.16
CA ASN A 563 -15.38 -0.49 1.91
C ASN A 563 -15.08 0.94 1.39
N LYS A 564 -13.93 1.51 1.76
CA LYS A 564 -13.43 2.79 1.25
C LYS A 564 -12.13 2.56 0.48
N LEU A 565 -12.04 3.16 -0.70
CA LEU A 565 -10.85 3.17 -1.53
C LEU A 565 -10.21 4.56 -1.54
N LEU A 566 -11.03 5.61 -1.60
CA LEU A 566 -10.56 6.99 -1.74
C LEU A 566 -10.37 7.66 -0.37
N PHE A 567 -9.21 8.30 -0.17
CA PHE A 567 -8.93 9.10 1.03
C PHE A 567 -9.93 10.24 1.24
N LYS A 568 -10.49 10.80 0.16
CA LYS A 568 -11.50 11.87 0.24
C LYS A 568 -12.78 11.43 0.96
N GLU A 569 -13.12 10.15 0.91
CA GLU A 569 -14.27 9.59 1.63
C GLU A 569 -13.93 9.20 3.08
N THR A 570 -12.65 9.22 3.42
CA THR A 570 -12.16 9.02 4.78
C THR A 570 -12.04 10.37 5.48
N LYS A 571 -12.21 10.39 6.81
CA LYS A 571 -11.96 11.59 7.61
C LYS A 571 -10.47 11.94 7.70
N ILE A 572 -9.59 11.07 7.21
CA ILE A 572 -8.13 11.23 7.23
C ILE A 572 -7.73 12.53 6.54
N TYR A 573 -8.28 12.84 5.36
CA TYR A 573 -7.90 14.04 4.62
C TYR A 573 -8.21 15.32 5.42
N ASP A 574 -9.39 15.39 6.02
CA ASP A 574 -9.81 16.53 6.83
C ASP A 574 -8.96 16.63 8.13
N MET A 575 -8.66 15.49 8.77
CA MET A 575 -7.79 15.46 9.96
C MET A 575 -6.37 15.93 9.64
N VAL A 576 -5.77 15.41 8.56
CA VAL A 576 -4.43 15.85 8.10
C VAL A 576 -4.44 17.34 7.82
N THR A 577 -5.46 17.84 7.11
CA THR A 577 -5.60 19.25 6.78
C THR A 577 -5.61 20.11 8.03
N MET A 578 -6.46 19.79 9.01
CA MET A 578 -6.57 20.56 10.26
C MET A 578 -5.26 20.57 11.07
N GLU A 579 -4.59 19.42 11.20
CA GLU A 579 -3.31 19.31 11.89
C GLU A 579 -2.21 20.13 11.19
N LEU A 580 -2.19 20.13 9.85
CA LEU A 580 -1.24 20.95 9.08
C LEU A 580 -1.48 22.44 9.29
N TYR A 581 -2.73 22.88 9.32
CA TYR A 581 -3.07 24.27 9.61
C TYR A 581 -2.66 24.67 11.04
N TYR A 582 -2.92 23.80 12.02
CA TYR A 582 -2.52 24.03 13.41
C TYR A 582 -1.00 24.18 13.55
N ASP A 583 -0.22 23.25 12.99
CA ASP A 583 1.24 23.27 13.02
C ASP A 583 1.79 24.52 12.30
N LEU A 584 1.21 24.86 11.14
CA LEU A 584 1.59 26.04 10.39
C LEU A 584 1.31 27.35 11.14
N MET A 585 0.14 27.47 11.78
CA MET A 585 -0.20 28.64 12.60
C MET A 585 0.76 28.79 13.77
N LYS A 586 1.11 27.69 14.45
CA LYS A 586 2.10 27.71 15.53
C LYS A 586 3.46 28.21 15.05
N VAL A 587 3.92 27.75 13.88
CA VAL A 587 5.16 28.24 13.26
C VAL A 587 5.11 29.74 12.98
N VAL A 588 3.96 30.26 12.54
CA VAL A 588 3.76 31.69 12.28
C VAL A 588 3.72 32.49 13.58
N GLU A 589 3.01 32.02 14.62
CA GLU A 589 2.97 32.65 15.94
C GLU A 589 4.37 32.76 16.55
N ASP A 590 5.17 31.69 16.51
CA ASP A 590 6.56 31.68 16.98
C ASP A 590 7.42 32.68 16.19
N TRP A 591 7.20 32.80 14.87
CA TRP A 591 7.90 33.77 14.03
C TRP A 591 7.52 35.22 14.35
N GLU A 592 6.22 35.52 14.53
CA GLU A 592 5.75 36.85 14.92
C GLU A 592 6.27 37.25 16.29
N TYR A 593 6.24 36.30 17.24
CA TYR A 593 6.78 36.51 18.58
C TYR A 593 8.27 36.85 18.53
N LYS A 594 9.08 36.05 17.82
CA LYS A 594 10.52 36.32 17.62
C LYS A 594 10.75 37.69 17.00
N LYS A 595 10.04 37.99 15.90
CA LYS A 595 10.17 39.27 15.19
C LYS A 595 9.86 40.47 16.09
N ASN A 596 8.77 40.41 16.85
CA ASN A 596 8.37 41.47 17.77
C ASN A 596 9.35 41.60 18.93
N HIS A 597 9.81 40.49 19.51
CA HIS A 597 10.77 40.47 20.62
C HIS A 597 12.15 41.01 20.20
N ASP A 598 12.63 40.64 19.02
CA ASP A 598 13.90 41.14 18.50
C ASP A 598 13.80 42.62 18.13
N TRP A 599 12.66 43.04 17.56
CA TRP A 599 12.41 44.45 17.28
C TRP A 599 12.35 45.28 18.57
N THR A 600 11.64 44.83 19.61
CA THR A 600 11.58 45.56 20.89
C THR A 600 12.95 45.64 21.55
N LYS A 601 13.74 44.55 21.54
CA LYS A 601 15.12 44.57 22.04
C LYS A 601 15.99 45.57 21.29
N LEU A 602 15.94 45.57 19.95
CA LEU A 602 16.72 46.50 19.13
C LEU A 602 16.29 47.94 19.40
N TRP A 603 14.99 48.21 19.46
CA TRP A 603 14.45 49.54 19.72
C TRP A 603 14.78 50.02 21.14
N THR A 604 14.69 49.16 22.15
CA THR A 604 15.09 49.50 23.52
C THR A 604 16.59 49.73 23.59
N ALA A 605 17.42 48.92 22.93
CA ALA A 605 18.86 49.12 22.90
C ALA A 605 19.26 50.44 22.22
N THR A 606 18.63 50.80 21.09
CA THR A 606 18.90 52.09 20.42
C THR A 606 18.38 53.27 21.23
N PHE A 607 17.20 53.15 21.84
CA PHE A 607 16.67 54.17 22.74
C PHE A 607 17.56 54.39 23.96
N MET A 608 18.03 53.32 24.62
CA MET A 608 18.92 53.42 25.78
C MET A 608 20.29 53.98 25.39
N SER A 609 20.82 53.63 24.21
CA SER A 609 22.05 54.22 23.68
C SER A 609 21.90 55.72 23.42
N GLN A 610 20.79 56.15 22.81
CA GLN A 610 20.52 57.58 22.59
C GLN A 610 20.32 58.34 23.90
N LEU A 611 19.63 57.74 24.88
CA LEU A 611 19.45 58.32 26.21
C LEU A 611 20.80 58.46 26.94
N LEU A 612 21.68 57.47 26.82
CA LEU A 612 23.03 57.51 27.38
C LEU A 612 23.88 58.62 26.73
N ILE A 613 23.84 58.76 25.40
CA ILE A 613 24.53 59.84 24.68
C ILE A 613 24.01 61.22 25.11
N LEU A 614 22.69 61.39 25.22
CA LEU A 614 22.08 62.64 25.69
C LEU A 614 22.42 62.94 27.15
N GLY A 615 22.43 61.92 28.02
CA GLY A 615 22.76 62.06 29.44
C GLY A 615 24.24 62.39 29.69
N LEU A 616 25.16 61.84 28.89
CA LEU A 616 26.57 62.23 28.93
C LEU A 616 26.78 63.64 28.34
N GLY A 617 26.04 64.00 27.29
CA GLY A 617 26.08 65.33 26.68
C GLY A 617 25.49 66.45 27.56
N SER A 618 24.72 66.12 28.61
CA SER A 618 24.26 67.11 29.60
C SER A 618 25.16 67.22 30.83
N ILE A 619 26.19 66.38 30.94
CA ILE A 619 27.20 66.39 32.02
C ILE A 619 28.51 67.07 31.57
N ALA A 620 28.77 67.12 30.26
CA ALA A 620 29.79 67.97 29.63
C ALA A 620 29.24 69.37 29.34
#